data_AF-K1II31-F1
#
_entry.id   AF-K1II31-F1
#
_cell.length_a   1.000
_cell.length_b   1.000
_cell.length_c   1.000
_cell.angle_alpha   90.00
_cell.angle_beta   90.00
_cell.angle_gamma   90.00
#
_symmetry.space_group_name_H-M   'P 1'
#
loop_
_entity.id
_entity.type
_entity.pdbx_description
1 polymer ?
#
loop_
_entity_poly.entity_id
_entity_poly.type
_entity_poly.pdbx_seq_one_letter_code
_entity_poly.pdbx_strand_id
1 'polypeptide(L)'
;MAFIKMATRFGTQSFYSNGQLIGLTCPNAYGMGSITYAPFEASPVERTMEHQDGTASHFDRQGHMTGTSYQDQLGNSHFLGSDGHAIHSYDTLLGVNMCDDHGLVKSIIGESGLAHELAKAYMSGKIEFSQDLSDIII
;
A
#
# COMPACT_ATOMS: atom_id res chain seq x y z
N MET A 1 32.38 0.51 4.32
CA MET A 1 31.74 -0.74 4.76
C MET A 1 30.28 -0.42 5.05
N ALA A 2 29.34 -1.04 4.34
CA ALA A 2 27.91 -0.83 4.57
C ALA A 2 27.40 -1.85 5.58
N PHE A 3 26.64 -1.40 6.58
CA PHE A 3 26.06 -2.27 7.60
C PHE A 3 24.54 -2.29 7.43
N ILE A 4 23.95 -3.48 7.44
CA ILE A 4 22.49 -3.67 7.48
C ILE A 4 22.05 -3.47 8.94
N LYS A 5 21.22 -2.46 9.21
CA LYS A 5 20.92 -2.07 10.60
C LYS A 5 19.57 -2.57 11.12
N MET A 6 18.59 -2.84 10.25
CA MET A 6 17.30 -3.41 10.66
C MET A 6 16.76 -4.26 9.52
N ALA A 7 16.40 -5.52 9.83
CA ALA A 7 15.52 -6.33 9.02
C ALA A 7 14.12 -6.20 9.62
N THR A 8 13.18 -5.58 8.91
CA THR A 8 11.77 -5.64 9.34
C THR A 8 11.23 -7.06 9.10
N ARG A 9 10.08 -7.39 9.70
CA ARG A 9 9.40 -8.69 9.53
C ARG A 9 9.14 -9.05 8.05
N PHE A 10 9.21 -8.08 7.16
CA PHE A 10 9.00 -8.19 5.72
C PHE A 10 10.31 -8.12 4.90
N GLY A 11 11.48 -8.17 5.53
CA GLY A 11 12.76 -8.23 4.81
C GLY A 11 13.24 -6.88 4.24
N THR A 12 12.68 -5.77 4.72
CA THR A 12 13.23 -4.43 4.45
C THR A 12 14.62 -4.33 5.07
N GLN A 13 15.64 -3.96 4.30
CA GLN A 13 17.01 -3.76 4.76
C GLN A 13 17.44 -2.32 4.52
N SER A 14 17.84 -1.60 5.55
CA SER A 14 18.41 -0.25 5.41
C SER A 14 19.92 -0.32 5.14
N PHE A 15 20.40 0.40 4.12
CA PHE A 15 21.81 0.52 3.75
C PHE A 15 22.40 1.83 4.23
N TYR A 16 23.46 1.75 5.02
CA TYR A 16 24.19 2.92 5.50
C TYR A 16 25.61 2.99 4.95
N SER A 17 26.10 4.19 4.66
CA SER A 17 27.51 4.48 4.36
C SER A 17 27.96 5.70 5.17
N ASN A 18 29.08 5.59 5.89
CA ASN A 18 29.60 6.66 6.76
C ASN A 18 28.56 7.23 7.75
N GLY A 19 27.66 6.39 8.26
CA GLY A 19 26.60 6.80 9.18
C GLY A 19 25.38 7.45 8.51
N GLN A 20 25.41 7.69 7.20
CA GLN A 20 24.29 8.20 6.43
C GLN A 20 23.49 7.06 5.79
N LEU A 21 22.17 7.16 5.79
CA LEU A 21 21.32 6.24 5.03
C LEU A 21 21.45 6.55 3.55
N ILE A 22 21.82 5.54 2.76
CA ILE A 22 22.01 5.66 1.32
C ILE A 22 21.02 4.82 0.50
N GLY A 23 20.15 4.06 1.17
CA GLY A 23 19.08 3.33 0.52
C GLY A 23 18.38 2.32 1.42
N LEU A 24 17.30 1.74 0.92
CA LEU A 24 16.53 0.68 1.56
C LEU A 24 16.16 -0.39 0.52
N THR A 25 16.16 -1.66 0.91
CA THR A 25 15.31 -2.65 0.27
C THR A 25 13.95 -2.63 0.95
N CYS A 26 12.86 -2.81 0.20
CA CYS A 26 11.59 -3.26 0.78
C CYS A 26 10.90 -4.22 -0.18
N PRO A 27 10.15 -5.21 0.32
CA PRO A 27 9.43 -6.11 -0.57
C PRO A 27 8.28 -5.37 -1.26
N ASN A 28 8.08 -5.71 -2.52
CA ASN A 28 6.86 -5.40 -3.26
C ASN A 28 5.78 -6.47 -3.03
N ALA A 29 4.62 -6.30 -3.69
CA ALA A 29 3.50 -7.25 -3.64
C ALA A 29 3.87 -8.68 -4.11
N TYR A 30 4.97 -8.83 -4.84
CA TYR A 30 5.47 -10.11 -5.33
C TYR A 30 6.52 -10.75 -4.41
N GLY A 31 6.76 -10.17 -3.23
CA GLY A 31 7.79 -10.64 -2.30
C GLY A 31 9.22 -10.45 -2.81
N MET A 32 9.41 -9.66 -3.87
CA MET A 32 10.72 -9.30 -4.39
C MET A 32 11.21 -8.04 -3.67
N GLY A 33 12.47 -8.05 -3.20
CA GLY A 33 13.08 -6.87 -2.60
C GLY A 33 13.38 -5.81 -3.67
N SER A 34 12.68 -4.68 -3.64
CA SER A 34 12.97 -3.50 -4.45
C SER A 34 14.02 -2.63 -3.76
N ILE A 35 15.04 -2.17 -4.47
CA ILE A 35 16.11 -1.30 -3.92
C ILE A 35 15.85 0.16 -4.30
N THR A 36 15.74 1.05 -3.30
CA THR A 36 15.68 2.50 -3.49
C THR A 36 16.83 3.19 -2.77
N TYR A 37 17.47 4.16 -3.43
CA TYR A 37 18.67 4.85 -2.95
C TYR A 37 18.39 6.22 -2.29
N ALA A 38 17.13 6.56 -2.02
CA ALA A 38 16.77 7.87 -1.48
C ALA A 38 17.02 7.95 0.04
N PRO A 39 17.73 8.97 0.55
CA PRO A 39 17.84 9.22 1.98
C PRO A 39 16.47 9.65 2.56
N PHE A 40 16.11 9.15 3.74
CA PHE A 40 14.96 9.69 4.48
C PHE A 40 15.28 11.13 4.90
N GLU A 41 14.70 12.11 4.23
CA GLU A 41 14.96 13.53 4.52
C GLU A 41 14.38 14.01 5.87
N ALA A 42 13.38 13.32 6.43
CA ALA A 42 12.83 13.65 7.75
C ALA A 42 12.04 12.48 8.37
N SER A 43 11.95 12.49 9.70
CA SER A 43 11.04 11.69 10.53
C SER A 43 9.59 11.75 9.99
N PRO A 44 8.76 10.74 10.25
CA PRO A 44 7.91 10.10 9.24
C PRO A 44 6.53 10.75 9.08
N VAL A 45 6.29 11.23 7.86
CA VAL A 45 4.95 11.29 7.29
C VAL A 45 4.61 9.88 6.79
N GLU A 46 3.33 9.50 6.76
CA GLU A 46 2.92 8.30 6.01
C GLU A 46 3.50 8.39 4.60
N ARG A 47 4.18 7.32 4.16
CA ARG A 47 4.87 7.32 2.86
C ARG A 47 4.45 6.11 2.04
N THR A 48 4.22 6.38 0.76
CA THR A 48 4.06 5.37 -0.27
C THR A 48 5.32 5.40 -1.12
N MET A 49 5.96 4.23 -1.28
CA MET A 49 7.12 4.05 -2.13
C MET A 49 6.68 3.28 -3.36
N GLU A 50 6.73 3.93 -4.52
CA GLU A 50 6.44 3.32 -5.82
C GLU A 50 7.68 2.57 -6.34
N HIS A 51 7.42 1.42 -6.95
CA HIS A 51 8.44 0.53 -7.49
C HIS A 51 8.44 0.57 -9.02
N GLN A 52 9.55 0.17 -9.63
CA GLN A 52 9.68 0.15 -11.09
C GLN A 52 8.72 -0.80 -11.79
N ASP A 53 8.21 -1.81 -11.07
CA ASP A 53 7.24 -2.78 -11.57
C ASP A 53 5.77 -2.31 -11.41
N GLY A 54 5.56 -1.07 -10.98
CA GLY A 54 4.23 -0.47 -10.80
C GLY A 54 3.54 -0.86 -9.49
N THR A 55 4.20 -1.64 -8.62
CA THR A 55 3.71 -1.89 -7.27
C THR A 55 4.08 -0.75 -6.32
N ALA A 56 3.49 -0.72 -5.12
CA ALA A 56 3.90 0.21 -4.07
C ALA A 56 3.99 -0.47 -2.70
N SER A 57 4.88 0.04 -1.85
CA SER A 57 4.95 -0.31 -0.42
C SER A 57 4.53 0.87 0.44
N HIS A 58 3.78 0.60 1.49
CA HIS A 58 3.19 1.62 2.37
C HIS A 58 3.79 1.55 3.77
N PHE A 59 4.05 2.72 4.36
CA PHE A 59 4.69 2.86 5.66
C PHE A 59 3.95 3.84 6.56
N ASP A 60 3.88 3.52 7.85
CA ASP A 60 3.29 4.37 8.88
C ASP A 60 4.22 5.54 9.27
N ARG A 61 3.75 6.39 10.19
CA ARG A 61 4.53 7.47 10.83
C ARG A 61 5.55 6.95 11.84
N GLN A 62 5.99 5.71 11.76
CA GLN A 62 7.09 5.17 12.54
C GLN A 62 8.10 4.46 11.62
N GLY A 63 7.80 4.40 10.31
CA GLY A 63 8.59 3.69 9.32
C GLY A 63 8.33 2.18 9.30
N HIS A 64 7.31 1.68 9.99
CA HIS A 64 6.88 0.30 9.85
C HIS A 64 6.07 0.13 8.58
N MET A 65 6.26 -1.01 7.94
CA MET A 65 5.50 -1.39 6.75
C MET A 65 4.05 -1.73 7.13
N THR A 66 3.09 -1.09 6.48
CA THR A 66 1.65 -1.33 6.66
C THR A 66 1.06 -2.23 5.59
N GLY A 67 1.72 -2.34 4.42
CA GLY A 67 1.29 -3.24 3.37
C GLY A 67 1.95 -2.96 2.01
N THR A 68 1.46 -3.65 0.99
CA THR A 68 1.81 -3.44 -0.42
C THR A 68 0.57 -3.28 -1.28
N SER A 69 0.70 -2.61 -2.42
CA SER A 69 -0.37 -2.52 -3.42
C SER A 69 0.15 -2.72 -4.83
N TYR A 70 -0.75 -3.14 -5.73
CA TYR A 70 -0.50 -3.24 -7.16
C TYR A 70 -1.81 -3.15 -7.95
N GLN A 71 -1.71 -2.86 -9.24
CA GLN A 71 -2.82 -2.97 -10.18
C GLN A 71 -2.61 -4.21 -11.07
N ASP A 72 -3.64 -5.04 -11.23
CA ASP A 72 -3.57 -6.17 -12.15
C ASP A 72 -3.87 -5.73 -13.60
N GLN A 73 -3.75 -6.67 -14.54
CA GLN A 73 -3.97 -6.40 -15.97
C GLN A 73 -5.41 -6.02 -16.33
N LEU A 74 -6.37 -6.30 -15.43
CA LEU A 74 -7.77 -5.93 -15.59
C LEU A 74 -8.08 -4.55 -15.01
N GLY A 75 -7.08 -3.88 -14.42
CA GLY A 75 -7.25 -2.58 -13.77
C GLY A 75 -7.66 -2.67 -12.31
N ASN A 76 -7.83 -3.88 -11.75
CA ASN A 76 -8.21 -4.05 -10.36
C ASN A 76 -7.05 -3.63 -9.46
N SER A 77 -7.35 -2.88 -8.40
CA SER A 77 -6.34 -2.50 -7.42
C SER A 77 -6.36 -3.47 -6.24
N HIS A 78 -5.20 -3.97 -5.88
CA HIS A 78 -5.00 -4.93 -4.80
C HIS A 78 -4.18 -4.28 -3.68
N PHE A 79 -4.51 -4.60 -2.43
CA PHE A 79 -3.75 -4.22 -1.25
C PHE A 79 -3.59 -5.43 -0.34
N LEU A 80 -2.34 -5.72 0.06
CA LEU A 80 -1.98 -6.76 1.02
C LEU A 80 -1.40 -6.09 2.27
N GLY A 81 -2.13 -6.16 3.37
CA GLY A 81 -1.73 -5.64 4.67
C GLY A 81 -0.56 -6.42 5.27
N SER A 82 0.18 -5.77 6.17
CA SER A 82 1.28 -6.39 6.91
C SER A 82 0.83 -7.42 7.96
N ASP A 83 -0.47 -7.57 8.16
CA ASP A 83 -1.12 -8.65 8.91
C ASP A 83 -1.50 -9.85 8.03
N GLY A 84 -1.33 -9.74 6.71
CA GLY A 84 -1.74 -10.75 5.72
C GLY A 84 -3.16 -10.57 5.20
N HIS A 85 -3.91 -9.56 5.65
CA HIS A 85 -5.24 -9.28 5.14
C HIS A 85 -5.15 -8.72 3.71
N ALA A 86 -5.79 -9.40 2.75
CA ALA A 86 -5.85 -8.96 1.38
C ALA A 86 -7.22 -8.34 1.08
N ILE A 87 -7.21 -7.17 0.45
CA ILE A 87 -8.40 -6.52 -0.08
C ILE A 87 -8.12 -6.10 -1.52
N HIS A 88 -9.09 -6.28 -2.40
CA HIS A 88 -8.99 -5.87 -3.80
C HIS A 88 -10.23 -5.11 -4.21
N SER A 89 -10.09 -4.29 -5.24
CA SER A 89 -11.17 -3.48 -5.80
C SER A 89 -11.27 -3.66 -7.30
N TYR A 90 -12.50 -3.62 -7.79
CA TYR A 90 -12.82 -3.72 -9.21
C TYR A 90 -13.94 -2.76 -9.57
N ASP A 91 -13.93 -2.35 -10.83
CA ASP A 91 -14.95 -1.49 -11.41
C ASP A 91 -16.26 -2.23 -11.64
N THR A 92 -17.34 -1.50 -11.40
CA THR A 92 -18.71 -1.89 -11.71
C THR A 92 -19.35 -0.79 -12.56
N LEU A 93 -20.54 -1.08 -13.11
CA LEU A 93 -21.33 -0.07 -13.83
C LEU A 93 -21.70 1.16 -12.98
N LEU A 94 -21.67 1.03 -11.65
CA LEU A 94 -22.14 2.05 -10.72
C LEU A 94 -20.99 2.72 -9.93
N GLY A 95 -19.77 2.21 -10.02
CA GLY A 95 -18.64 2.68 -9.22
C GLY A 95 -17.66 1.54 -8.90
N VAL A 96 -17.12 1.49 -7.69
CA VAL A 96 -16.06 0.55 -7.29
C VAL A 96 -16.52 -0.36 -6.16
N ASN A 97 -16.36 -1.67 -6.34
CA ASN A 97 -16.54 -2.64 -5.27
C ASN A 97 -15.20 -3.01 -4.65
N MET A 98 -15.18 -3.27 -3.35
CA MET A 98 -14.04 -3.76 -2.59
C MET A 98 -14.37 -5.07 -1.90
N CYS A 99 -13.51 -6.08 -2.08
CA CYS A 99 -13.70 -7.42 -1.55
C CYS A 99 -12.45 -7.91 -0.83
N ASP A 100 -12.64 -8.68 0.23
CA ASP A 100 -11.62 -9.47 0.92
C ASP A 100 -11.85 -10.98 0.68
N ASP A 101 -11.15 -11.82 1.43
CA ASP A 101 -11.29 -13.28 1.38
C ASP A 101 -12.68 -13.78 1.85
N HIS A 102 -13.48 -12.95 2.50
CA HIS A 102 -14.83 -13.26 3.00
C HIS A 102 -15.94 -12.74 2.08
N GLY A 103 -15.61 -11.96 1.05
CA GLY A 103 -16.54 -11.45 0.05
C GLY A 103 -16.57 -9.93 -0.02
N LEU A 104 -17.74 -9.36 -0.33
CA LEU A 104 -17.91 -7.92 -0.47
C LEU A 104 -17.76 -7.22 0.89
N VAL A 105 -16.83 -6.28 0.98
CA VAL A 105 -16.57 -5.47 2.17
C VAL A 105 -17.28 -4.13 2.07
N LYS A 106 -17.16 -3.44 0.92
CA LYS A 106 -17.71 -2.10 0.72
C LYS A 106 -17.93 -1.82 -0.77
N SER A 107 -18.90 -0.97 -1.08
CA SER A 107 -19.09 -0.40 -2.42
C SER A 107 -19.09 1.13 -2.34
N ILE A 108 -18.55 1.76 -3.38
CA ILE A 108 -18.57 3.21 -3.58
C ILE A 108 -19.24 3.44 -4.92
N ILE A 109 -20.39 4.11 -4.90
CA ILE A 109 -21.18 4.45 -6.08
C ILE A 109 -20.90 5.90 -6.46
N GLY A 110 -20.57 6.16 -7.72
CA GLY A 110 -20.38 7.53 -8.21
C GLY A 110 -19.35 7.62 -9.33
N GLU A 111 -18.88 8.85 -9.59
CA GLU A 111 -17.91 9.10 -10.66
C GLU A 111 -16.64 8.26 -10.47
N SER A 112 -16.22 7.58 -11.54
CA SER A 112 -15.17 6.56 -11.47
C SER A 112 -13.86 7.10 -10.89
N GLY A 113 -13.44 8.32 -11.23
CA GLY A 113 -12.20 8.91 -10.73
C GLY A 113 -12.18 9.05 -9.20
N LEU A 114 -13.24 9.64 -8.63
CA LEU A 114 -13.34 9.86 -7.18
C LEU A 114 -13.57 8.53 -6.43
N ALA A 115 -14.37 7.61 -7.00
CA ALA A 115 -14.61 6.29 -6.42
C ALA A 115 -13.33 5.47 -6.29
N HIS A 116 -12.44 5.52 -7.30
CA HIS A 116 -11.14 4.85 -7.25
C HIS A 116 -10.22 5.41 -6.17
N GLU A 117 -10.15 6.73 -6.04
CA GLU A 117 -9.32 7.37 -5.02
C GLU A 117 -9.77 6.99 -3.61
N LEU A 118 -11.08 7.01 -3.37
CA LEU A 118 -11.65 6.60 -2.09
C LEU A 118 -11.45 5.11 -1.82
N ALA A 119 -11.63 4.25 -2.83
CA ALA A 119 -11.39 2.82 -2.67
C ALA A 119 -9.93 2.53 -2.30
N LYS A 120 -8.96 3.17 -2.99
CA LYS A 120 -7.53 3.05 -2.65
C LYS A 120 -7.21 3.57 -1.25
N ALA A 121 -7.82 4.68 -0.84
CA ALA A 121 -7.63 5.22 0.50
C ALA A 121 -8.19 4.28 1.58
N TYR A 122 -9.37 3.69 1.35
CA TYR A 122 -9.98 2.74 2.29
C TYR A 122 -9.17 1.45 2.40
N MET A 123 -8.84 0.84 1.26
CA MET A 123 -8.06 -0.41 1.23
C MET A 123 -6.70 -0.27 1.90
N SER A 124 -6.07 0.91 1.83
CA SER A 124 -4.79 1.19 2.49
C SER A 124 -4.91 1.62 3.95
N GLY A 125 -6.13 1.66 4.51
CA GLY A 125 -6.39 2.08 5.89
C GLY A 125 -6.20 3.58 6.15
N LYS A 126 -6.12 4.40 5.10
CA LYS A 126 -6.02 5.87 5.25
C LYS A 126 -7.34 6.51 5.68
N ILE A 127 -8.45 5.86 5.37
CA ILE A 127 -9.79 6.26 5.78
C ILE A 127 -10.53 5.03 6.31
N GLU A 128 -11.29 5.23 7.38
CA GLU A 128 -12.25 4.25 7.87
C GLU A 128 -13.64 4.69 7.45
N PHE A 129 -14.46 3.75 6.99
CA PHE A 129 -15.88 3.97 6.79
C PHE A 129 -16.65 3.32 7.93
N SER A 130 -17.78 3.91 8.32
CA SER A 130 -18.67 3.27 9.29
C SER A 130 -19.12 1.90 8.76
N GLN A 131 -19.33 0.97 9.69
CA GLN A 131 -19.76 -0.41 9.42
C GLN A 131 -21.19 -0.51 8.85
N ASP A 132 -21.90 0.61 8.73
CA ASP A 132 -23.19 0.61 8.08
C ASP A 132 -23.00 0.26 6.60
N LEU A 133 -23.65 -0.85 6.22
CA LEU A 133 -23.84 -1.34 4.86
C LEU A 133 -24.63 -0.30 4.08
N SER A 134 -23.98 0.78 3.71
CA SER A 134 -24.49 1.71 2.71
C SER A 134 -23.34 2.11 1.82
N ASP A 135 -23.56 1.87 0.53
CA ASP A 135 -22.77 2.39 -0.56
C ASP A 135 -22.46 3.86 -0.32
N ILE A 136 -21.21 4.27 -0.50
CA ILE A 136 -20.88 5.68 -0.46
C ILE A 136 -21.29 6.26 -1.81
N ILE A 137 -22.36 7.05 -1.81
CA ILE A 137 -22.81 7.77 -2.99
C ILE A 137 -22.06 9.11 -3.03
N ILE A 138 -21.25 9.31 -4.05
CA ILE A 138 -20.44 10.51 -4.28
C ILE A 138 -20.72 11.14 -5.64
#